data_AF-A0A260ZGQ3-F1
#
_entry.id   AF-A0A260ZGQ3-F1
#
_cell.length_a   1.000
_cell.length_b   1.000
_cell.length_c   1.000
_cell.angle_alpha   90.00
_cell.angle_beta   90.00
_cell.angle_gamma   90.00
#
_symmetry.space_group_name_H-M   'P 1'
#
loop_
_entity.id
_entity.type
_entity.pdbx_description
1 polymer ?
#
loop_
_entity_poly.entity_id
_entity_poly.type
_entity_poly.pdbx_seq_one_letter_code
_entity_poly.pdbx_strand_id
1 'polypeptide(L)'
;MSQDSPALDDMAGPSQSGVIDGIEGTLLMSQDSSAPDDMAGPSRSGVIDGIEDTQIMSQNMSEEMDYVEDSQLMSQGSTRKRDKRKRKKIADSTRVSAKRQLENKAEKAQRLRNDATRSALRRSNGTEKTKAGEARRDSERKSLRRSLETAEEKEKRKQVDKQKHAEKRTEEPDEVKKKRVRIEKDRQAVARATDDLTQKLSRRTADRARKSKNTTAFLGIAASDDRPDTHYCGRMDKECSFCGALYFKCKRF
;
A
#
# COMPACT_ATOMS: atom_id res chain seq x y z
N MET A 1 7.08 -11.17 -61.61
CA MET A 1 5.77 -11.86 -61.73
C MET A 1 5.54 -12.53 -60.40
N SER A 2 4.83 -11.86 -59.48
CA SER A 2 3.36 -11.86 -59.35
C SER A 2 2.77 -13.24 -59.10
N GLN A 3 2.14 -13.33 -57.92
CA GLN A 3 1.03 -14.19 -57.50
C GLN A 3 1.34 -15.65 -57.14
N ASP A 4 0.65 -16.30 -56.20
CA ASP A 4 -0.12 -15.92 -55.01
C ASP A 4 -0.47 -17.25 -54.32
N SER A 5 -0.47 -17.24 -52.99
CA SER A 5 -1.22 -18.10 -52.05
C SER A 5 -1.07 -19.63 -52.05
N PRO A 6 -1.15 -20.22 -50.85
CA PRO A 6 -2.24 -21.17 -50.63
C PRO A 6 -3.10 -20.82 -49.41
N ALA A 7 -4.36 -21.26 -49.54
CA ALA A 7 -5.47 -21.04 -48.66
C ALA A 7 -5.40 -21.84 -47.34
N LEU A 8 -6.23 -21.35 -46.42
CA LEU A 8 -6.52 -21.79 -45.06
C LEU A 8 -7.25 -23.13 -44.96
N ASP A 9 -7.33 -23.56 -43.70
CA ASP A 9 -8.27 -24.49 -43.08
C ASP A 9 -7.82 -25.95 -42.99
N ASP A 10 -7.40 -26.38 -41.79
CA ASP A 10 -8.28 -27.30 -41.07
C ASP A 10 -8.09 -27.33 -39.55
N MET A 11 -9.24 -27.41 -38.89
CA MET A 11 -9.50 -27.44 -37.46
C MET A 11 -9.21 -28.82 -36.86
N ALA A 12 -8.58 -28.89 -35.69
CA ALA A 12 -8.95 -29.81 -34.60
C ALA A 12 -8.00 -29.66 -33.41
N GLY A 13 -8.54 -29.23 -32.26
CA GLY A 13 -7.86 -29.34 -30.97
C GLY A 13 -7.83 -30.78 -30.45
N PRO A 14 -7.18 -30.98 -29.30
CA PRO A 14 -7.90 -31.66 -28.23
C PRO A 14 -7.86 -30.90 -26.91
N SER A 15 -9.04 -30.90 -26.29
CA SER A 15 -9.35 -30.51 -24.93
C SER A 15 -8.49 -31.27 -23.92
N GLN A 16 -7.81 -30.56 -23.01
CA GLN A 16 -7.38 -31.13 -21.73
C GLN A 16 -8.12 -30.45 -20.59
N SER A 17 -9.12 -31.18 -20.13
CA SER A 17 -9.88 -31.05 -18.90
C SER A 17 -9.06 -31.50 -17.69
N GLY A 18 -9.20 -30.79 -16.56
CA GLY A 18 -8.90 -31.27 -15.21
C GLY A 18 -7.40 -31.46 -14.92
N VAL A 19 -6.85 -31.17 -13.75
CA VAL A 19 -7.39 -31.29 -12.40
C VAL A 19 -6.67 -30.27 -11.52
N ILE A 20 -7.45 -29.61 -10.68
CA ILE A 20 -7.00 -28.74 -9.60
C ILE A 20 -6.96 -29.64 -8.35
N ASP A 21 -5.77 -30.02 -7.91
CA ASP A 21 -5.47 -30.39 -6.52
C ASP A 21 -4.57 -29.26 -6.00
N GLY A 22 -4.73 -28.66 -4.83
CA GLY A 22 -5.51 -28.98 -3.65
C GLY A 22 -4.84 -28.13 -2.57
N ILE A 23 -5.34 -26.92 -2.34
CA ILE A 23 -4.86 -26.03 -1.28
C ILE A 23 -5.62 -26.41 -0.02
N GLU A 24 -5.03 -27.32 0.75
CA GLU A 24 -5.55 -27.70 2.06
C GLU A 24 -5.26 -26.59 3.09
N GLY A 25 -6.34 -26.10 3.69
CA GLY A 25 -6.46 -26.10 5.14
C GLY A 25 -5.64 -25.10 5.95
N THR A 26 -6.13 -23.87 6.04
CA THR A 26 -5.97 -23.06 7.26
C THR A 26 -6.92 -23.54 8.37
N LEU A 27 -6.38 -24.04 9.48
CA LEU A 27 -6.98 -24.05 10.83
C LEU A 27 -5.87 -23.55 11.78
N LEU A 28 -5.90 -22.36 12.38
CA LEU A 28 -6.72 -21.82 13.49
C LEU A 28 -6.63 -22.60 14.82
N MET A 29 -6.24 -21.83 15.86
CA MET A 29 -6.33 -22.04 17.31
C MET A 29 -5.23 -22.92 17.93
N SER A 30 -4.78 -22.72 19.17
CA SER A 30 -4.60 -21.62 20.12
C SER A 30 -4.07 -22.30 21.40
N GLN A 31 -3.24 -21.58 22.16
CA GLN A 31 -3.03 -21.72 23.61
C GLN A 31 -2.21 -22.88 24.20
N ASP A 32 -1.14 -22.45 24.87
CA ASP A 32 -0.72 -22.76 26.26
C ASP A 32 0.67 -23.37 26.38
N SER A 33 1.57 -22.60 27.00
CA SER A 33 2.54 -23.06 28.01
C SER A 33 3.30 -21.88 28.60
N SER A 34 3.18 -21.76 29.92
CA SER A 34 3.84 -20.85 30.84
C SER A 34 5.29 -21.26 31.17
N ALA A 35 6.15 -20.25 31.42
CA ALA A 35 7.46 -20.26 32.10
C ALA A 35 8.65 -20.92 31.33
N PRO A 36 9.93 -20.50 31.50
CA PRO A 36 10.52 -19.97 32.73
C PRO A 36 11.43 -18.72 32.63
N ASP A 37 11.60 -18.11 33.80
CA ASP A 37 12.77 -17.50 34.46
C ASP A 37 13.92 -16.84 33.66
N ASP A 38 14.26 -15.65 34.17
CA ASP A 38 15.58 -15.03 34.34
C ASP A 38 16.62 -15.14 33.21
N MET A 39 17.04 -13.99 32.70
CA MET A 39 18.40 -13.47 32.92
C MET A 39 18.54 -12.05 32.33
N ALA A 40 18.68 -11.08 33.24
CA ALA A 40 19.56 -9.91 33.21
C ALA A 40 20.11 -9.38 31.86
N GLY A 41 19.87 -8.09 31.58
CA GLY A 41 20.77 -7.29 30.72
C GLY A 41 20.21 -5.94 30.29
N PRO A 42 20.97 -4.82 30.40
CA PRO A 42 20.42 -3.57 30.92
C PRO A 42 19.80 -2.63 29.88
N SER A 43 18.67 -2.05 30.31
CA SER A 43 18.06 -0.82 29.81
C SER A 43 19.08 0.29 29.60
N ARG A 44 19.09 0.86 28.39
CA ARG A 44 19.56 2.23 28.16
C ARG A 44 18.37 3.10 27.76
N SER A 45 17.70 3.59 28.80
CA SER A 45 17.06 4.89 28.76
C SER A 45 18.13 5.96 28.52
N GLY A 46 17.76 7.04 27.83
CA GLY A 46 18.66 8.19 27.66
C GLY A 46 18.38 8.97 26.38
N VAL A 47 17.32 9.79 26.43
CA VAL A 47 17.35 11.22 26.05
C VAL A 47 18.10 11.55 24.75
N ILE A 48 17.34 11.81 23.69
CA ILE A 48 17.77 12.63 22.56
C ILE A 48 17.31 14.05 22.89
N ASP A 49 18.23 14.90 23.28
CA ASP A 49 18.00 16.32 23.52
C ASP A 49 18.98 17.15 22.69
N GLY A 50 18.49 18.27 22.16
CA GLY A 50 19.27 19.41 21.68
C GLY A 50 20.14 19.22 20.43
N ILE A 51 19.57 19.51 19.26
CA ILE A 51 20.34 19.99 18.11
C ILE A 51 20.49 21.50 18.35
N GLU A 52 21.63 21.94 18.88
CA GLU A 52 21.92 23.37 18.98
C GLU A 52 22.55 23.87 17.67
N ASP A 53 21.91 24.89 17.11
CA ASP A 53 22.28 25.61 15.90
C ASP A 53 23.68 26.23 16.02
N THR A 54 24.59 25.82 15.14
CA THR A 54 25.86 26.54 14.93
C THR A 54 25.67 27.57 13.81
N GLN A 55 25.21 28.77 14.19
CA GLN A 55 25.36 29.98 13.38
C GLN A 55 26.84 30.32 13.28
N ILE A 56 27.42 30.17 12.09
CA ILE A 56 28.77 30.62 11.77
C ILE A 56 28.69 32.12 11.44
N MET A 57 29.01 32.99 12.41
CA MET A 57 29.31 34.38 12.12
C MET A 57 30.73 34.48 11.55
N SER A 58 30.81 34.81 10.28
CA SER A 58 32.05 35.21 9.61
C SER A 58 32.22 36.72 9.77
N GLN A 59 33.21 37.16 10.54
CA GLN A 59 33.74 38.52 10.43
C GLN A 59 35.27 38.49 10.46
N ASN A 60 35.83 39.08 9.40
CA ASN A 60 37.23 39.33 9.15
C ASN A 60 37.80 40.27 10.22
N MET A 61 38.98 39.95 10.75
CA MET A 61 39.97 40.94 11.16
C MET A 61 41.35 40.51 10.67
N SER A 62 42.06 41.53 10.21
CA SER A 62 43.27 41.62 9.40
C SER A 62 44.58 41.37 10.15
N GLU A 63 45.58 41.02 9.35
CA GLU A 63 47.02 41.39 9.39
C GLU A 63 47.85 41.31 10.69
N GLU A 64 49.05 40.74 10.47
CA GLU A 64 50.33 41.07 11.12
C GLU A 64 50.74 40.30 12.39
N MET A 65 52.06 40.02 12.45
CA MET A 65 52.90 39.52 13.55
C MET A 65 53.07 38.01 13.80
N ASP A 66 54.31 37.59 13.51
CA ASP A 66 55.26 36.85 14.34
C ASP A 66 55.00 35.40 14.78
N TYR A 67 55.88 34.54 14.27
CA TYR A 67 56.70 33.57 15.02
C TYR A 67 56.13 33.07 16.35
N VAL A 68 55.48 31.90 16.31
CA VAL A 68 55.42 30.98 17.45
C VAL A 68 55.66 29.56 16.94
N GLU A 69 56.91 29.12 17.08
CA GLU A 69 57.27 27.72 17.23
C GLU A 69 56.40 27.04 18.30
N ASP A 70 56.19 25.74 18.15
CA ASP A 70 55.75 24.86 19.23
C ASP A 70 54.35 25.12 19.82
N SER A 71 53.35 24.72 19.05
CA SER A 71 52.21 24.00 19.65
C SER A 71 52.01 22.66 18.97
N GLN A 72 53.08 21.86 19.02
CA GLN A 72 52.98 20.42 19.14
C GLN A 72 52.32 20.12 20.49
N LEU A 73 51.00 20.39 20.59
CA LEU A 73 50.18 19.96 21.70
C LEU A 73 50.20 18.44 21.72
N MET A 74 51.11 17.94 22.54
CA MET A 74 51.16 16.62 23.14
C MET A 74 49.86 16.35 23.92
N SER A 75 48.73 16.31 23.21
CA SER A 75 47.57 15.62 23.72
C SER A 75 47.82 14.13 23.51
N GLN A 76 48.54 13.52 24.46
CA GLN A 76 48.39 12.09 24.75
C GLN A 76 46.98 11.80 25.27
N GLY A 77 45.96 12.31 24.59
CA GLY A 77 44.61 11.80 24.71
C GLY A 77 44.65 10.42 24.08
N SER A 78 44.71 9.38 24.93
CA SER A 78 44.40 8.01 24.55
C SER A 78 42.99 7.99 23.95
N THR A 79 42.88 8.35 22.67
CA THR A 79 41.63 8.23 21.94
C THR A 79 41.38 6.73 21.88
N ARG A 80 40.36 6.27 22.62
CA ARG A 80 39.96 4.87 22.62
C ARG A 80 39.89 4.41 21.16
N LYS A 81 40.31 3.18 20.85
CA LYS A 81 40.35 2.65 19.46
C LYS A 81 39.09 2.98 18.64
N ARG A 82 37.93 3.03 19.33
CA ARG A 82 36.63 3.46 18.80
C ARG A 82 36.65 4.87 18.20
N ASP A 83 37.22 5.86 18.86
CA ASP A 83 37.20 7.25 18.44
C ASP A 83 38.17 7.51 17.28
N LYS A 84 39.33 6.83 17.28
CA LYS A 84 40.24 6.82 16.13
C LYS A 84 39.55 6.23 14.88
N ARG A 85 38.78 5.15 15.04
CA ARG A 85 37.98 4.56 13.95
C ARG A 85 36.87 5.51 13.48
N LYS A 86 36.19 6.22 14.39
CA LYS A 86 35.17 7.22 14.04
C LYS A 86 35.78 8.37 13.23
N ARG A 87 36.88 8.97 13.70
CA ARG A 87 37.59 10.05 13.00
C ARG A 87 38.05 9.62 11.61
N LYS A 88 38.63 8.43 11.48
CA LYS A 88 38.99 7.85 10.17
C LYS A 88 37.79 7.70 9.24
N LYS A 89 36.66 7.19 9.75
CA LYS A 89 35.42 7.04 8.96
C LYS A 89 34.89 8.40 8.48
N ILE A 90 34.96 9.43 9.32
CA ILE A 90 34.56 10.79 8.95
C ILE A 90 35.48 11.32 7.85
N ALA A 91 36.80 11.23 8.03
CA ALA A 91 37.78 11.67 7.03
C ALA A 91 37.65 10.92 5.69
N ASP A 92 37.40 9.61 5.73
CA ASP A 92 37.16 8.82 4.52
C ASP A 92 35.85 9.27 3.83
N SER A 93 34.81 9.55 4.61
CA SER A 93 33.52 10.05 4.09
C SER A 93 33.65 11.43 3.45
N THR A 94 34.38 12.36 4.09
CA THR A 94 34.60 13.71 3.55
C THR A 94 35.41 13.65 2.26
N ARG A 95 36.48 12.83 2.22
CA ARG A 95 37.27 12.61 1.00
C ARG A 95 36.43 12.04 -0.15
N VAL A 96 35.60 11.03 0.13
CA VAL A 96 34.71 10.44 -0.89
C VAL A 96 33.66 11.44 -1.37
N SER A 97 33.12 12.26 -0.47
CA SER A 97 32.18 13.33 -0.82
C SER A 97 32.83 14.36 -1.75
N ALA A 98 34.02 14.85 -1.38
CA ALA A 98 34.78 15.81 -2.19
C ALA A 98 35.08 15.24 -3.59
N LYS A 99 35.52 13.98 -3.68
CA LYS A 99 35.72 13.31 -4.97
C LYS A 99 34.44 13.28 -5.81
N ARG A 100 33.29 12.98 -5.20
CA ARG A 100 31.99 12.94 -5.91
C ARG A 100 31.51 14.30 -6.39
N GLN A 101 31.87 15.39 -5.70
CA GLN A 101 31.54 16.75 -6.16
C GLN A 101 32.33 17.16 -7.39
N LEU A 102 33.54 16.60 -7.56
CA LEU A 102 34.41 16.83 -8.71
C LEU A 102 34.14 15.87 -9.88
N GLU A 103 33.29 14.84 -9.70
CA GLU A 103 32.95 13.89 -10.76
C GLU A 103 32.28 14.60 -11.94
N ASN A 104 32.77 14.34 -13.15
CA ASN A 104 32.07 14.77 -14.35
C ASN A 104 30.83 13.88 -14.61
N LYS A 105 29.97 14.29 -15.57
CA LYS A 105 28.73 13.55 -15.87
C LYS A 105 28.98 12.10 -16.30
N ALA A 106 30.04 11.83 -17.05
CA ALA A 106 30.36 10.49 -17.56
C ALA A 106 30.85 9.56 -16.44
N GLU A 107 31.74 10.06 -15.57
CA GLU A 107 32.24 9.35 -14.40
C GLU A 107 31.11 9.03 -13.42
N LYS A 108 30.24 10.01 -13.14
CA LYS A 108 29.05 9.81 -12.30
C LYS A 108 28.14 8.73 -12.89
N ALA A 109 27.90 8.76 -14.20
CA ALA A 109 27.08 7.76 -14.87
C ALA A 109 27.70 6.37 -14.79
N GLN A 110 29.02 6.25 -15.01
CA GLN A 110 29.74 4.99 -14.89
C GLN A 110 29.69 4.44 -13.46
N ARG A 111 29.91 5.29 -12.44
CA ARG A 111 29.78 4.88 -11.04
C ARG A 111 28.38 4.37 -10.73
N LEU A 112 27.33 5.09 -11.13
CA LEU A 112 25.94 4.67 -10.92
C LEU A 112 25.61 3.36 -11.65
N ARG A 113 26.13 3.16 -12.87
CA ARG A 113 26.01 1.88 -13.60
C ARG A 113 26.67 0.74 -12.83
N ASN A 114 27.89 0.93 -12.33
CA ASN A 114 28.60 -0.07 -11.53
C ASN A 114 27.89 -0.39 -10.21
N ASP A 115 27.30 0.61 -9.55
CA ASP A 115 26.50 0.41 -8.34
C ASP A 115 25.21 -0.36 -8.66
N ALA A 116 24.57 -0.06 -9.79
CA ALA A 116 23.37 -0.77 -10.26
C ALA A 116 23.67 -2.23 -10.60
N THR A 117 24.76 -2.54 -11.31
CA THR A 117 25.16 -3.91 -11.64
C THR A 117 25.49 -4.70 -10.38
N ARG A 118 26.24 -4.12 -9.45
CA ARG A 118 26.53 -4.75 -8.15
C ARG A 118 25.25 -5.01 -7.34
N SER A 119 24.30 -4.08 -7.36
CA SER A 119 23.02 -4.24 -6.66
C SER A 119 22.14 -5.31 -7.32
N ALA A 120 22.13 -5.38 -8.65
CA ALA A 120 21.44 -6.45 -9.38
C ALA A 120 22.02 -7.82 -9.03
N LEU A 121 23.35 -7.96 -9.04
CA LEU A 121 24.03 -9.21 -8.67
C LEU A 121 23.75 -9.63 -7.23
N ARG A 122 23.70 -8.69 -6.28
CA ARG A 122 23.30 -9.01 -4.89
C ARG A 122 21.86 -9.52 -4.82
N ARG A 123 20.93 -8.92 -5.58
CA ARG A 123 19.52 -9.34 -5.60
C ARG A 123 19.32 -10.71 -6.24
N SER A 124 20.06 -11.02 -7.31
CA SER A 124 20.00 -12.34 -7.95
C SER A 124 20.53 -13.44 -7.03
N ASN A 125 21.65 -13.16 -6.34
CA ASN A 125 22.34 -14.15 -5.52
C ASN A 125 21.80 -14.24 -4.08
N GLY A 126 20.83 -13.38 -3.71
CA GLY A 126 20.24 -13.38 -2.38
C GLY A 126 19.37 -14.61 -2.11
N THR A 127 19.48 -15.19 -0.92
CA THR A 127 18.61 -16.27 -0.44
C THR A 127 17.22 -15.73 -0.09
N GLU A 128 16.21 -16.59 -0.02
CA GLU A 128 14.85 -16.19 0.36
C GLU A 128 14.79 -15.48 1.71
N LYS A 129 15.54 -15.98 2.71
CA LYS A 129 15.64 -15.33 4.03
C LYS A 129 16.17 -13.90 3.93
N THR A 130 17.20 -13.67 3.11
CA THR A 130 17.74 -12.31 2.91
C THR A 130 16.75 -11.40 2.19
N LYS A 131 16.08 -11.91 1.15
CA LYS A 131 15.04 -11.18 0.40
C LYS A 131 13.86 -10.80 1.29
N ALA A 132 13.37 -11.74 2.09
CA ALA A 132 12.30 -11.49 3.06
C ALA A 132 12.71 -10.47 4.12
N GLY A 133 13.92 -10.58 4.68
CA GLY A 133 14.44 -9.62 5.65
C GLY A 133 14.66 -8.20 5.07
N GLU A 134 15.00 -8.09 3.78
CA GLU A 134 15.06 -6.81 3.07
C GLU A 134 13.66 -6.23 2.84
N ALA A 135 12.71 -7.03 2.36
CA ALA A 135 11.33 -6.61 2.15
C ALA A 135 10.68 -6.12 3.46
N ARG A 136 10.95 -6.82 4.58
CA ARG A 136 10.45 -6.43 5.90
C ARG A 136 10.99 -5.06 6.32
N ARG A 137 12.31 -4.87 6.28
CA ARG A 137 12.95 -3.58 6.60
C ARG A 137 12.47 -2.45 5.68
N ASP A 138 12.24 -2.74 4.41
CA ASP A 138 11.70 -1.76 3.47
C ASP A 138 10.26 -1.35 3.82
N SER A 139 9.42 -2.32 4.18
CA SER A 139 8.06 -2.09 4.67
C SER A 139 8.05 -1.26 5.96
N GLU A 140 8.89 -1.61 6.93
CA GLU A 140 9.04 -0.87 8.20
C GLU A 140 9.45 0.59 7.95
N ARG A 141 10.47 0.82 7.11
CA ARG A 141 10.90 2.18 6.74
C ARG A 141 9.81 2.97 6.03
N LYS A 142 9.06 2.34 5.11
CA LYS A 142 7.92 2.97 4.45
C LYS A 142 6.85 3.33 5.47
N SER A 143 6.50 2.41 6.37
CA SER A 143 5.50 2.66 7.42
C SER A 143 5.91 3.84 8.30
N LEU A 144 7.16 3.85 8.79
CA LEU A 144 7.69 4.94 9.60
C LEU A 144 7.65 6.28 8.86
N ARG A 145 8.05 6.29 7.57
CA ARG A 145 7.96 7.51 6.77
C ARG A 145 6.52 8.00 6.66
N ARG A 146 5.56 7.09 6.43
CA ARG A 146 4.13 7.44 6.34
C ARG A 146 3.55 7.95 7.65
N SER A 147 4.02 7.48 8.80
CA SER A 147 3.54 7.97 10.10
C SER A 147 4.09 9.36 10.45
N LEU A 148 5.21 9.75 9.84
CA LEU A 148 5.83 11.07 10.03
C LEU A 148 5.43 12.08 8.94
N GLU A 149 4.60 11.69 7.97
CA GLU A 149 4.12 12.60 6.92
C GLU A 149 3.25 13.71 7.50
N THR A 150 3.47 14.94 7.02
CA THR A 150 2.53 16.04 7.27
C THR A 150 1.24 15.82 6.47
N ALA A 151 0.17 16.54 6.84
CA ALA A 151 -1.10 16.46 6.12
C ALA A 151 -0.95 16.81 4.62
N GLU A 152 -0.13 17.82 4.31
CA GLU A 152 0.15 18.21 2.93
C GLU A 152 0.92 17.15 2.15
N GLU A 153 1.95 16.55 2.74
CA GLU A 153 2.72 15.48 2.11
C GLU A 153 1.87 14.25 1.83
N LYS A 154 1.00 13.90 2.78
CA LYS A 154 0.04 12.80 2.64
C LYS A 154 -0.93 13.05 1.49
N GLU A 155 -1.42 14.28 1.33
CA GLU A 155 -2.33 14.61 0.22
C GLU A 155 -1.62 14.64 -1.13
N LYS A 156 -0.42 15.23 -1.20
CA LYS A 156 0.43 15.18 -2.40
C LYS A 156 0.69 13.74 -2.83
N ARG A 157 1.03 12.85 -1.89
CA ARG A 157 1.21 11.41 -2.17
C ARG A 157 -0.05 10.78 -2.73
N LYS A 158 -1.21 11.01 -2.10
CA LYS A 158 -2.50 10.48 -2.59
C LYS A 158 -2.84 11.01 -3.99
N GLN A 159 -2.55 12.28 -4.27
CA GLN A 159 -2.80 12.87 -5.58
C GLN A 159 -1.95 12.20 -6.66
N VAL A 160 -0.65 12.01 -6.41
CA VAL A 160 0.25 11.30 -7.32
C VAL A 160 -0.21 9.84 -7.53
N ASP A 161 -0.62 9.16 -6.46
CA ASP A 161 -1.11 7.78 -6.57
C ASP A 161 -2.41 7.70 -7.40
N LYS A 162 -3.35 8.65 -7.21
CA LYS A 162 -4.57 8.76 -8.02
C LYS A 162 -4.25 9.00 -9.49
N GLN A 163 -3.33 9.92 -9.80
CA GLN A 163 -2.90 10.23 -11.17
C GLN A 163 -2.29 9.00 -11.85
N LYS A 164 -1.32 8.35 -11.21
CA LYS A 164 -0.71 7.11 -11.71
C LYS A 164 -1.73 6.01 -11.97
N HIS A 165 -2.71 5.87 -11.06
CA HIS A 165 -3.79 4.91 -11.25
C HIS A 165 -4.66 5.27 -12.46
N ALA A 166 -5.01 6.54 -12.65
CA ALA A 166 -5.78 6.99 -13.80
C ALA A 166 -5.03 6.74 -15.13
N GLU A 167 -3.75 7.14 -15.20
CA GLU A 167 -2.88 6.90 -16.36
C GLU A 167 -2.78 5.41 -16.71
N LYS A 168 -2.58 4.56 -15.69
CA LYS A 168 -2.56 3.12 -15.90
C LYS A 168 -3.89 2.57 -16.44
N ARG A 169 -5.03 3.22 -16.14
CA ARG A 169 -6.35 2.80 -16.63
C ARG A 169 -6.61 3.26 -18.07
N THR A 170 -6.06 4.40 -18.48
CA THR A 170 -6.24 4.91 -19.84
C THR A 170 -5.46 4.08 -20.86
N GLU A 171 -4.31 3.53 -20.46
CA GLU A 171 -3.45 2.70 -21.32
C GLU A 171 -3.73 1.18 -21.17
N GLU A 172 -4.76 0.79 -20.41
CA GLU A 172 -5.06 -0.61 -20.12
C GLU A 172 -5.68 -1.31 -21.35
N PRO A 173 -5.09 -2.41 -21.87
CA PRO A 173 -5.69 -3.15 -22.96
C PRO A 173 -7.00 -3.83 -22.51
N ASP A 174 -7.94 -3.99 -23.44
CA ASP A 174 -9.31 -4.44 -23.13
C ASP A 174 -9.38 -5.78 -22.39
N GLU A 175 -8.50 -6.73 -22.72
CA GLU A 175 -8.47 -8.03 -22.04
C GLU A 175 -8.05 -7.91 -20.57
N VAL A 176 -7.13 -6.98 -20.25
CA VAL A 176 -6.73 -6.73 -18.85
C VAL A 176 -7.86 -6.00 -18.12
N LYS A 177 -8.55 -5.07 -18.78
CA LYS A 177 -9.74 -4.39 -18.23
C LYS A 177 -10.86 -5.37 -17.89
N LYS A 178 -11.19 -6.31 -18.80
CA LYS A 178 -12.20 -7.36 -18.56
C LYS A 178 -11.82 -8.24 -17.36
N LYS A 179 -10.57 -8.72 -17.32
CA LYS A 179 -10.06 -9.53 -16.20
C LYS A 179 -10.16 -8.79 -14.87
N ARG A 180 -9.77 -7.51 -14.83
CA ARG A 180 -9.90 -6.70 -13.62
C ARG A 180 -11.35 -6.57 -13.16
N VAL A 181 -12.27 -6.24 -14.06
CA VAL A 181 -13.70 -6.08 -13.72
C VAL A 181 -14.26 -7.39 -13.17
N ARG A 182 -13.88 -8.53 -13.74
CA ARG A 182 -14.25 -9.84 -13.21
C ARG A 182 -13.74 -10.06 -11.79
N ILE A 183 -12.44 -9.85 -11.55
CA ILE A 183 -11.83 -9.98 -10.21
C ILE A 183 -12.52 -9.05 -9.20
N GLU A 184 -12.86 -7.83 -9.60
CA GLU A 184 -13.56 -6.88 -8.73
C GLU A 184 -14.96 -7.36 -8.37
N LYS A 185 -15.72 -7.89 -9.35
CA LYS A 185 -17.04 -8.50 -9.11
C LYS A 185 -16.95 -9.68 -8.15
N ASP A 186 -15.96 -10.55 -8.35
CA ASP A 186 -15.77 -11.75 -7.51
C ASP A 186 -15.41 -11.34 -6.07
N ARG A 187 -14.48 -10.39 -5.90
CA ARG A 187 -14.13 -9.83 -4.58
C ARG A 187 -15.34 -9.21 -3.89
N GLN A 188 -16.15 -8.45 -4.64
CA GLN A 188 -17.34 -7.85 -4.09
C GLN A 188 -18.36 -8.92 -3.67
N ALA A 189 -18.58 -9.96 -4.48
CA ALA A 189 -19.49 -11.05 -4.13
C ALA A 189 -19.05 -11.76 -2.84
N VAL A 190 -17.75 -12.07 -2.72
CA VAL A 190 -17.17 -12.68 -1.50
C VAL A 190 -17.35 -11.78 -0.28
N ALA A 191 -17.02 -10.49 -0.39
CA ALA A 191 -17.20 -9.54 0.70
C ALA A 191 -18.67 -9.51 1.17
N ARG A 192 -19.62 -9.45 0.23
CA ARG A 192 -21.06 -9.43 0.55
C ARG A 192 -21.56 -10.71 1.21
N ALA A 193 -20.96 -11.86 0.89
CA ALA A 193 -21.30 -13.13 1.50
C ALA A 193 -20.88 -13.16 2.98
N THR A 194 -19.72 -12.57 3.29
CA THR A 194 -19.17 -12.48 4.65
C THR A 194 -19.73 -11.34 5.49
N ASP A 195 -20.55 -10.45 4.92
CA ASP A 195 -21.12 -9.31 5.67
C ASP A 195 -21.94 -9.78 6.88
N ASP A 196 -21.76 -9.10 8.00
CA ASP A 196 -22.62 -9.25 9.16
C ASP A 196 -24.02 -8.61 8.93
N LEU A 197 -24.96 -8.82 9.86
CA LEU A 197 -26.32 -8.28 9.72
C LEU A 197 -26.35 -6.75 9.67
N THR A 198 -25.48 -6.07 10.44
CA THR A 198 -25.44 -4.61 10.52
C THR A 198 -24.91 -3.99 9.22
N GLN A 199 -23.90 -4.60 8.62
CA GLN A 199 -23.34 -4.25 7.31
C GLN A 199 -24.35 -4.50 6.20
N LYS A 200 -25.08 -5.62 6.24
CA LYS A 200 -26.17 -5.91 5.30
C LYS A 200 -27.29 -4.87 5.38
N LEU A 201 -27.73 -4.53 6.59
CA LEU A 201 -28.79 -3.53 6.80
C LEU A 201 -28.32 -2.13 6.38
N SER A 202 -27.14 -1.69 6.79
CA SER A 202 -26.59 -0.38 6.39
C SER A 202 -26.39 -0.26 4.88
N ARG A 203 -25.97 -1.32 4.19
CA ARG A 203 -25.94 -1.34 2.72
C ARG A 203 -27.34 -1.20 2.15
N ARG A 204 -28.31 -2.00 2.62
CA ARG A 204 -29.70 -1.93 2.13
C ARG A 204 -30.31 -0.55 2.34
N THR A 205 -30.09 0.08 3.49
CA THR A 205 -30.59 1.44 3.75
C THR A 205 -29.92 2.47 2.85
N ALA A 206 -28.60 2.38 2.65
CA ALA A 206 -27.89 3.25 1.71
C ALA A 206 -28.38 3.06 0.27
N ASP A 207 -28.62 1.82 -0.16
CA ASP A 207 -29.14 1.50 -1.49
C ASP A 207 -30.55 2.07 -1.67
N ARG A 208 -31.43 1.92 -0.66
CA ARG A 208 -32.76 2.54 -0.64
C ARG A 208 -32.68 4.07 -0.73
N ALA A 209 -31.80 4.70 0.04
CA ALA A 209 -31.62 6.16 0.02
C ALA A 209 -31.08 6.67 -1.33
N ARG A 210 -30.27 5.88 -2.05
CA ARG A 210 -29.85 6.23 -3.42
C ARG A 210 -30.99 6.08 -4.42
N LYS A 211 -31.77 5.01 -4.31
CA LYS A 211 -32.94 4.79 -5.18
C LYS A 211 -34.02 5.84 -4.98
N SER A 212 -34.31 6.23 -3.74
CA SER A 212 -35.33 7.25 -3.44
C SER A 212 -34.96 8.65 -3.96
N LYS A 213 -33.67 8.95 -4.11
CA LYS A 213 -33.19 10.21 -4.70
C LYS A 213 -33.22 10.20 -6.24
N ASN A 214 -33.24 9.03 -6.87
CA ASN A 214 -33.40 8.87 -8.31
C ASN A 214 -34.89 8.73 -8.65
N THR A 215 -35.65 9.82 -8.48
CA THR A 215 -37.10 9.90 -8.72
C THR A 215 -37.50 9.92 -10.21
N THR A 216 -36.57 9.69 -11.13
CA THR A 216 -36.84 9.71 -12.59
C THR A 216 -37.51 8.44 -13.12
N ALA A 217 -37.70 7.42 -12.29
CA ALA A 217 -38.42 6.22 -12.69
C ALA A 217 -39.65 6.02 -11.80
N PHE A 218 -40.80 5.87 -12.44
CA PHE A 218 -42.13 5.46 -11.95
C PHE A 218 -42.13 4.07 -11.25
N LEU A 219 -41.05 3.69 -10.58
CA LEU A 219 -40.93 2.46 -9.83
C LEU A 219 -41.31 2.78 -8.39
N GLY A 220 -42.63 2.77 -8.10
CA GLY A 220 -43.18 3.01 -6.76
C GLY A 220 -42.71 2.01 -5.70
N ILE A 221 -43.62 1.51 -4.86
CA ILE A 221 -43.34 0.61 -3.72
C ILE A 221 -42.43 -0.60 -4.11
N ALA A 222 -42.34 -0.98 -5.38
CA ALA A 222 -41.42 -2.00 -5.89
C ALA A 222 -39.91 -1.66 -5.82
N ALA A 223 -39.50 -0.38 -5.76
CA ALA A 223 -38.10 0.02 -5.69
C ALA A 223 -37.56 0.11 -4.24
N SER A 224 -38.45 0.46 -3.33
CA SER A 224 -38.28 0.34 -1.89
C SER A 224 -38.55 -1.12 -1.53
N ASP A 225 -37.50 -1.88 -1.23
CA ASP A 225 -37.58 -3.27 -0.71
C ASP A 225 -38.25 -3.34 0.69
N ASP A 226 -39.14 -2.39 0.99
CA ASP A 226 -40.08 -2.38 2.09
C ASP A 226 -41.15 -3.39 1.70
N ARG A 227 -41.14 -4.54 2.38
CA ARG A 227 -42.30 -5.43 2.35
C ARG A 227 -43.50 -4.55 2.69
N PRO A 228 -44.49 -4.37 1.80
CA PRO A 228 -45.71 -3.72 2.21
C PRO A 228 -46.18 -4.49 3.45
N ASP A 229 -46.47 -3.75 4.51
CA ASP A 229 -47.01 -4.33 5.73
C ASP A 229 -48.17 -5.25 5.31
N THR A 230 -48.22 -6.47 5.85
CA THR A 230 -49.23 -7.49 5.49
C THR A 230 -50.67 -7.00 5.65
N HIS A 231 -50.83 -5.82 6.25
CA HIS A 231 -52.08 -5.10 6.45
C HIS A 231 -52.47 -4.12 5.34
N TYR A 232 -51.66 -3.93 4.28
CA TYR A 232 -52.00 -2.96 3.23
C TYR A 232 -53.25 -3.35 2.43
N CYS A 233 -53.62 -4.63 2.41
CA CYS A 233 -54.87 -5.09 1.79
C CYS A 233 -56.07 -5.07 2.78
N GLY A 234 -55.86 -4.83 4.08
CA GLY A 234 -56.89 -5.09 5.09
C GLY A 234 -57.24 -6.59 5.18
N ARG A 235 -58.12 -7.00 6.11
CA ARG A 235 -58.62 -8.38 6.11
C ARG A 235 -59.75 -8.53 5.05
N MET A 236 -59.82 -9.68 4.39
CA MET A 236 -60.87 -10.03 3.42
C MET A 236 -62.17 -10.39 4.16
N ASP A 237 -62.84 -9.38 4.71
CA ASP A 237 -63.98 -9.61 5.62
C ASP A 237 -65.32 -9.25 4.97
N LYS A 238 -65.33 -8.86 3.70
CA LYS A 238 -66.53 -8.42 3.01
C LYS A 238 -66.92 -9.43 1.94
N GLU A 239 -68.07 -10.04 2.13
CA GLU A 239 -68.68 -10.92 1.15
C GLU A 239 -69.45 -10.10 0.11
N CYS A 240 -69.28 -10.44 -1.16
CA CYS A 240 -70.09 -9.90 -2.23
C CYS A 240 -71.51 -10.43 -2.08
N SER A 241 -72.49 -9.54 -1.97
CA SER A 241 -73.92 -9.92 -1.86
C SER A 241 -74.46 -10.68 -3.07
N PHE A 242 -73.75 -10.64 -4.21
CA PHE A 242 -74.18 -11.28 -5.46
C PHE A 242 -73.58 -12.67 -5.68
N CYS A 243 -72.35 -12.91 -5.23
CA CYS A 243 -71.63 -14.17 -5.50
C CYS A 243 -70.94 -14.80 -4.29
N GLY A 244 -71.02 -14.18 -3.11
CA GLY A 244 -70.41 -14.68 -1.86
C GLY A 244 -68.89 -14.58 -1.81
N ALA A 245 -68.23 -14.07 -2.85
CA ALA A 245 -66.78 -13.92 -2.86
C ALA A 245 -66.30 -12.87 -1.84
N LEU A 246 -65.26 -13.21 -1.07
CA LEU A 246 -64.62 -12.31 -0.11
C LEU A 246 -63.69 -11.32 -0.83
N TYR A 247 -63.81 -10.03 -0.53
CA TYR A 247 -62.96 -8.98 -1.09
C TYR A 247 -62.37 -8.05 -0.02
N PHE A 248 -61.21 -7.47 -0.33
CA PHE A 248 -60.52 -6.53 0.53
C PHE A 248 -61.27 -5.19 0.61
N LYS A 249 -61.46 -4.66 1.82
CA LYS A 249 -61.96 -3.29 2.00
C LYS A 249 -60.82 -2.30 1.76
N CYS A 250 -60.58 -1.92 0.51
CA CYS A 250 -59.71 -0.77 0.24
C CYS A 250 -60.31 0.47 0.91
N LYS A 251 -59.63 1.03 1.93
CA LYS A 251 -59.93 2.37 2.41
C LYS A 251 -59.60 3.33 1.26
N ARG A 252 -60.61 4.04 0.74
CA ARG A 252 -60.38 5.19 -0.14
C ARG A 252 -59.66 6.24 0.70
N PHE A 253 -58.47 6.65 0.26
CA PHE A 253 -57.86 7.92 0.66
C PHE A 253 -58.53 9.05 -0.12
#